data_AF-A0A8B7TSB9-F1
#
_entry.id   AF-A0A8B7TSB9-F1
#
_cell.length_a   1.000
_cell.length_b   1.000
_cell.length_c   1.000
_cell.angle_alpha   90.00
_cell.angle_beta   90.00
_cell.angle_gamma   90.00
#
_symmetry.space_group_name_H-M   'P 1'
#
loop_
_entity.id
_entity.type
_entity.pdbx_description
1 polymer ?
#
loop_
_entity_poly.entity_id
_entity_poly.type
_entity_poly.pdbx_seq_one_letter_code
_entity_poly.pdbx_strand_id
1 'polypeptide(L)'
;NQVMNHICSKQDSISSKIEGCCEKKIPEREDCIINSKKDDRPKDLSLREAKFTDSENVCQERDTDPDNFFAEFIYEYSRRHQDLSTPELLRIGRVYEDLLGDCCNRENPPDCYRHAEDKFNETTEKSLKMVQQECQLFQNLGKDGLKYHYFIKLTKIAPQLSTEELMSLGNEMVTALTTCCTLSEEFACVDNLADLVLGELCGINENRTINPAVDHCCKANFAFRRPCFEALKADKMYVPPPVSQDSSTFHADWCQAQNEELQKKKIRFLVNLVKLKPELTNEDLKTLFINFTVAVEKCCKEQEPEVCFNEE
;
A
#
# COMPACT_ATOMS: atom_id res chain seq x y z
N ASN A 1 4.51 27.62 -0.41
CA ASN A 1 5.36 28.80 -0.72
C ASN A 1 6.60 29.02 0.18
N GLN A 2 6.51 29.18 1.51
CA GLN A 2 7.71 29.44 2.35
C GLN A 2 8.75 28.30 2.31
N VAL A 3 8.30 27.03 2.35
CA VAL A 3 9.17 25.84 2.26
C VAL A 3 9.95 25.80 0.94
N MET A 4 9.26 25.96 -0.20
CA MET A 4 9.90 25.92 -1.51
C MET A 4 10.91 27.06 -1.71
N ASN A 5 10.61 28.26 -1.19
CA ASN A 5 11.57 29.35 -1.19
C ASN A 5 12.81 29.03 -0.34
N HIS A 6 12.64 28.38 0.81
CA HIS A 6 13.77 27.96 1.65
C HIS A 6 14.65 26.94 0.91
N ILE A 7 14.04 25.93 0.29
CA ILE A 7 14.73 24.91 -0.51
C ILE A 7 15.56 25.58 -1.61
N CYS A 8 14.95 26.46 -2.41
CA CYS A 8 15.66 27.12 -3.50
C CYS A 8 16.75 28.09 -3.04
N SER A 9 16.57 28.76 -1.89
CA SER A 9 17.61 29.64 -1.33
C SER A 9 18.88 28.89 -0.88
N LYS A 10 18.81 27.57 -0.77
CA LYS A 10 19.89 26.69 -0.31
C LYS A 10 20.13 25.50 -1.25
N GLN A 11 19.70 25.60 -2.51
CA GLN A 11 19.68 24.48 -3.45
C GLN A 11 21.03 23.75 -3.56
N ASP A 12 22.14 24.50 -3.63
CA ASP A 12 23.50 23.97 -3.78
C ASP A 12 23.92 23.06 -2.61
N SER A 13 23.29 23.22 -1.44
CA SER A 13 23.54 22.41 -0.24
C SER A 13 22.48 21.32 0.00
N ILE A 14 21.37 21.35 -0.73
CA ILE A 14 20.23 20.45 -0.53
C ILE A 14 20.18 19.37 -1.59
N SER A 15 20.23 19.74 -2.88
CA SER A 15 20.15 18.77 -3.97
C SER A 15 20.62 19.34 -5.30
N SER A 16 21.45 18.58 -6.01
CA SER A 16 21.87 18.88 -7.38
C SER A 16 20.74 18.72 -8.41
N LYS A 17 19.62 18.08 -8.04
CA LYS A 17 18.54 17.72 -8.99
C LYS A 17 17.44 18.77 -9.12
N ILE A 18 17.51 19.87 -8.36
CA ILE A 18 16.41 20.86 -8.27
C ILE A 18 16.75 22.25 -8.85
N GLU A 19 17.96 22.45 -9.38
CA GLU A 19 18.40 23.75 -9.93
C GLU A 19 17.41 24.28 -10.98
N GLY A 20 17.12 23.45 -12.00
CA GLY A 20 16.14 23.81 -13.04
C GLY A 20 14.70 23.93 -12.53
N CYS A 21 14.36 23.36 -11.37
CA CYS A 21 13.05 23.60 -10.76
C CYS A 21 12.98 24.98 -10.13
N CYS A 22 14.05 25.44 -9.47
CA CYS A 22 14.08 26.70 -8.75
C CYS A 22 14.02 27.95 -9.65
N GLU A 23 14.33 27.80 -10.94
CA GLU A 23 14.15 28.83 -11.96
C GLU A 23 12.68 28.98 -12.43
N LYS A 24 11.84 27.97 -12.18
CA LYS A 24 10.43 27.99 -12.60
C LYS A 24 9.60 28.93 -11.74
N LYS A 25 8.43 29.31 -12.27
CA LYS A 25 7.42 30.08 -11.53
C LYS A 25 6.48 29.15 -10.77
N ILE A 26 5.81 29.69 -9.75
CA ILE A 26 4.72 28.99 -9.06
C ILE A 26 3.53 28.87 -10.04
N PRO A 27 2.82 27.72 -10.10
CA PRO A 27 2.96 26.51 -9.28
C PRO A 27 3.95 25.48 -9.83
N GLU A 28 4.43 25.64 -11.06
CA GLU A 28 5.30 24.69 -11.75
C GLU A 28 6.59 24.37 -10.99
N ARG A 29 7.17 25.36 -10.29
CA ARG A 29 8.31 25.15 -9.38
C ARG A 29 7.98 24.18 -8.25
N GLU A 30 6.80 24.30 -7.65
CA GLU A 30 6.41 23.48 -6.50
C GLU A 30 6.21 22.03 -6.95
N ASP A 31 5.51 21.84 -8.07
CA ASP A 31 5.33 20.53 -8.70
C ASP A 31 6.66 19.90 -9.15
N CYS A 32 7.55 20.69 -9.76
CA CYS A 32 8.87 20.21 -10.18
C CYS A 32 9.73 19.74 -9.01
N ILE A 33 9.76 20.49 -7.89
CA ILE A 33 10.54 20.11 -6.70
C ILE A 33 9.98 18.80 -6.11
N ILE A 34 8.66 18.67 -5.97
CA ILE A 34 8.01 17.48 -5.40
C ILE A 34 8.27 16.24 -6.25
N ASN A 35 8.24 16.37 -7.59
CA ASN A 35 8.44 15.27 -8.53
C ASN A 35 9.92 15.10 -8.95
N SER A 36 10.85 15.82 -8.33
CA SER A 36 12.28 15.68 -8.63
C SER A 36 12.81 14.32 -8.17
N LYS A 37 13.83 13.81 -8.88
CA LYS A 37 14.47 12.55 -8.49
C LYS A 37 15.29 12.75 -7.21
N LYS A 38 15.45 11.66 -6.44
CA LYS A 38 16.39 11.61 -5.32
C LYS A 38 17.78 11.99 -5.81
N ASP A 39 18.49 12.79 -5.02
CA ASP A 39 19.89 13.14 -5.33
C ASP A 39 20.81 11.94 -5.09
N ASP A 40 21.97 11.95 -5.74
CA ASP A 40 22.93 10.87 -5.62
C ASP A 40 23.47 10.80 -4.18
N ARG A 41 23.51 9.60 -3.59
CA ARG A 41 24.12 9.41 -2.27
C ARG A 41 25.58 9.87 -2.30
N PRO A 42 26.06 10.66 -1.31
CA PRO A 42 27.46 11.04 -1.22
C PRO A 42 28.39 9.82 -1.24
N LYS A 43 29.49 9.91 -2.00
CA LYS A 43 30.38 8.75 -2.27
C LYS A 43 31.11 8.24 -1.04
N ASP A 44 31.34 9.11 -0.07
CA ASP A 44 32.00 8.85 1.21
C ASP A 44 31.03 8.33 2.28
N LEU A 45 29.72 8.26 1.98
CA LEU A 45 28.72 7.82 2.93
C LEU A 45 28.65 6.28 2.98
N SER A 46 29.12 5.72 4.10
CA SER A 46 28.96 4.31 4.47
C SER A 46 27.47 3.94 4.55
N LEU A 47 27.14 2.68 4.21
CA LEU A 47 25.78 2.12 4.38
C LEU A 47 25.35 2.06 5.85
N ARG A 48 26.32 1.96 6.77
CA ARG A 48 26.09 1.86 8.20
C ARG A 48 26.57 3.11 8.92
N GLU A 49 25.83 3.51 9.95
CA GLU A 49 26.24 4.55 10.90
C GLU A 49 26.57 3.92 12.26
N ALA A 50 27.87 3.84 12.56
CA ALA A 50 28.40 3.17 13.75
C ALA A 50 27.92 3.81 15.05
N LYS A 51 27.61 5.12 15.04
CA LYS A 51 27.08 5.84 16.20
C LYS A 51 25.89 5.13 16.85
N PHE A 52 25.00 4.53 16.07
CA PHE A 52 23.76 3.93 16.58
C PHE A 52 23.89 2.47 17.04
N THR A 53 25.04 1.84 16.85
CA THR A 53 25.21 0.40 17.14
C THR A 53 26.49 0.06 17.89
N ASP A 54 27.57 0.82 17.69
CA ASP A 54 28.88 0.55 18.28
C ASP A 54 29.23 1.50 19.44
N SER A 55 28.60 2.67 19.49
CA SER A 55 28.85 3.64 20.57
C SER A 55 28.43 3.07 21.91
N GLU A 56 29.23 3.27 22.96
CA GLU A 56 28.86 2.91 24.34
C GLU A 56 27.81 3.88 24.92
N ASN A 57 27.59 5.02 24.28
CA ASN A 57 26.73 6.10 24.79
C ASN A 57 25.31 6.08 24.22
N VAL A 58 24.92 5.08 23.42
CA VAL A 58 23.60 5.04 22.73
C VAL A 58 22.44 5.28 23.70
N CYS A 59 22.42 4.58 24.84
CA CYS A 59 21.36 4.73 25.83
C CYS A 59 21.36 6.12 26.50
N GLN A 60 22.54 6.66 26.79
CA GLN A 60 22.68 8.00 27.38
C GLN A 60 22.21 9.09 26.41
N GLU A 61 22.59 9.01 25.13
CA GLU A 61 22.18 9.96 24.10
C GLU A 61 20.66 9.92 23.90
N ARG A 62 20.08 8.72 23.82
CA ARG A 62 18.62 8.52 23.77
C ARG A 62 17.93 9.14 24.99
N ASP A 63 18.43 8.90 26.20
CA ASP A 63 17.78 9.37 27.43
C ASP A 63 17.93 10.88 27.63
N THR A 64 18.95 11.50 27.01
CA THR A 64 19.18 12.95 27.08
C THR A 64 18.20 13.72 26.21
N ASP A 65 17.99 13.29 24.96
CA ASP A 65 17.06 13.91 24.02
C ASP A 65 16.52 12.86 23.03
N PRO A 66 15.47 12.10 23.44
CA PRO A 66 14.98 10.97 22.66
C PRO A 66 14.43 11.40 21.29
N ASP A 67 13.74 12.54 21.23
CA ASP A 67 13.14 13.02 19.99
C ASP A 67 14.23 13.37 18.96
N ASN A 68 15.26 14.12 19.37
CA ASN A 68 16.37 14.44 18.47
C ASN A 68 17.21 13.20 18.13
N PHE A 69 17.43 12.29 19.08
CA PHE A 69 18.16 11.05 18.84
C PHE A 69 17.49 10.20 17.75
N PHE A 70 16.18 9.98 17.83
CA PHE A 70 15.46 9.20 16.81
C PHE A 70 15.29 9.98 15.50
N ALA A 71 15.15 11.31 15.54
CA ALA A 71 15.15 12.13 14.32
C ALA A 71 16.49 12.03 13.58
N GLU A 72 17.62 12.07 14.29
CA GLU A 72 18.95 11.88 13.73
C GLU A 72 19.12 10.47 13.18
N PHE A 73 18.66 9.44 13.90
CA PHE A 73 18.66 8.06 13.42
C PHE A 73 17.90 7.92 12.09
N ILE A 74 16.66 8.42 12.03
CA ILE A 74 15.86 8.37 10.81
C ILE A 74 16.54 9.14 9.68
N TYR A 75 17.09 10.33 9.94
CA TYR A 75 17.82 11.10 8.94
C TYR A 75 19.03 10.33 8.38
N GLU A 76 19.90 9.83 9.26
CA GLU A 76 21.12 9.12 8.87
C GLU A 76 20.78 7.80 8.15
N TYR A 77 19.81 7.04 8.63
CA TYR A 77 19.41 5.79 7.99
C TYR A 77 18.77 6.05 6.61
N SER A 78 17.81 6.98 6.52
CA SER A 78 17.08 7.27 5.27
C SER A 78 17.99 7.76 4.14
N ARG A 79 18.97 8.61 4.45
CA ARG A 79 19.89 9.12 3.42
C ARG A 79 20.88 8.06 2.90
N ARG A 80 21.09 6.97 3.65
CA ARG A 80 21.92 5.82 3.24
C ARG A 80 21.16 4.79 2.43
N HIS A 81 19.86 4.65 2.70
CA HIS A 81 18.97 3.62 2.17
C HIS A 81 17.87 4.20 1.29
N GLN A 82 18.28 4.86 0.20
CA GLN A 82 17.36 5.48 -0.76
C GLN A 82 16.48 4.46 -1.51
N ASP A 83 16.81 3.18 -1.43
CA ASP A 83 16.08 2.03 -1.98
C ASP A 83 14.88 1.59 -1.13
N LEU A 84 14.78 2.07 0.11
CA LEU A 84 13.66 1.74 1.01
C LEU A 84 12.49 2.72 0.87
N SER A 85 11.30 2.24 1.22
CA SER A 85 10.08 3.04 1.28
C SER A 85 10.04 3.91 2.55
N THR A 86 9.18 4.93 2.56
CA THR A 86 8.93 5.72 3.78
C THR A 86 8.32 4.86 4.90
N PRO A 87 7.30 4.00 4.67
CA PRO A 87 6.81 3.10 5.70
C PRO A 87 7.87 2.15 6.26
N GLU A 88 8.77 1.62 5.44
CA GLU A 88 9.85 0.73 5.89
C GLU A 88 10.87 1.47 6.76
N LEU A 89 11.29 2.68 6.37
CA LEU A 89 12.19 3.50 7.16
C LEU A 89 11.61 3.83 8.55
N LEU A 90 10.32 4.17 8.60
CA LEU A 90 9.63 4.40 9.88
C LEU A 90 9.47 3.11 10.69
N ARG A 91 9.32 1.96 10.03
CA ARG A 91 9.25 0.65 10.68
C ARG A 91 10.59 0.30 11.33
N ILE A 92 11.69 0.53 10.63
CA ILE A 92 13.05 0.39 11.16
C ILE A 92 13.27 1.30 12.37
N GLY A 93 12.84 2.56 12.29
CA GLY A 93 12.83 3.49 13.43
C GLY A 93 12.12 2.93 14.65
N ARG A 94 10.91 2.39 14.46
CA ARG A 94 10.15 1.80 15.56
C ARG A 94 10.79 0.51 16.11
N VAL A 95 11.31 -0.35 15.23
CA VAL A 95 12.07 -1.54 15.63
C VAL A 95 13.28 -1.16 16.48
N TYR A 96 13.98 -0.07 16.12
CA TYR A 96 15.10 0.44 16.89
C TYR A 96 14.67 1.01 18.25
N GLU A 97 13.58 1.79 18.28
CA GLU A 97 13.00 2.32 19.52
C GLU A 97 12.64 1.19 20.50
N ASP A 98 11.92 0.17 20.02
CA ASP A 98 11.54 -0.99 20.83
C ASP A 98 12.78 -1.78 21.30
N LEU A 99 13.79 -1.96 20.43
CA LEU A 99 15.05 -2.61 20.77
C LEU A 99 15.77 -1.87 21.89
N LEU A 100 15.92 -0.54 21.80
CA LEU A 100 16.58 0.24 22.84
C LEU A 100 15.76 0.27 24.13
N GLY A 101 14.42 0.28 24.04
CA GLY A 101 13.52 0.18 25.18
C GLY A 101 13.77 -1.08 26.03
N ASP A 102 14.18 -2.18 25.40
CA ASP A 102 14.62 -3.40 26.08
C ASP A 102 16.10 -3.36 26.46
N CYS A 103 17.00 -3.17 25.48
CA CYS A 103 18.44 -3.28 25.65
C CYS A 103 19.02 -2.34 26.71
N CYS A 104 18.54 -1.09 26.79
CA CYS A 104 19.07 -0.10 27.74
C CYS A 104 18.73 -0.40 29.21
N ASN A 105 17.89 -1.40 29.47
CA ASN A 105 17.56 -1.87 30.82
C ASN A 105 18.28 -3.17 31.20
N ARG A 106 19.14 -3.70 30.32
CA ARG A 106 19.89 -4.94 30.55
C ARG A 106 21.23 -4.66 31.23
N GLU A 107 21.85 -5.70 31.78
CA GLU A 107 23.15 -5.61 32.48
C GLU A 107 24.28 -5.11 31.55
N ASN A 108 24.26 -5.51 30.28
CA ASN A 108 25.19 -5.02 29.26
C ASN A 108 24.43 -4.52 28.01
N PRO A 109 24.01 -3.24 27.98
CA PRO A 109 23.29 -2.68 26.84
C PRO A 109 24.04 -2.73 25.50
N PRO A 110 25.35 -2.38 25.42
CA PRO A 110 26.12 -2.49 24.17
C PRO A 110 26.06 -3.86 23.52
N ASP A 111 26.20 -4.93 24.29
CA ASP A 111 26.11 -6.31 23.76
C ASP A 111 24.72 -6.65 23.20
N CYS A 112 23.68 -5.95 23.66
CA CYS A 112 22.32 -6.13 23.16
C CYS A 112 22.05 -5.33 21.88
N TYR A 113 22.29 -4.02 21.88
CA TYR A 113 21.94 -3.16 20.74
C TYR A 113 22.94 -3.22 19.58
N ARG A 114 24.14 -3.80 19.75
CA ARG A 114 25.07 -4.05 18.62
C ARG A 114 24.44 -4.87 17.49
N HIS A 115 23.39 -5.63 17.81
CA HIS A 115 22.63 -6.48 16.88
C HIS A 115 21.44 -5.76 16.23
N ALA A 116 21.35 -4.42 16.30
CA ALA A 116 20.23 -3.68 15.72
C ALA A 116 20.08 -3.89 14.21
N GLU A 117 21.20 -3.95 13.46
CA GLU A 117 21.14 -4.19 12.02
C GLU A 117 20.58 -5.56 11.66
N ASP A 118 20.80 -6.58 12.48
CA ASP A 118 20.17 -7.90 12.29
C ASP A 118 18.64 -7.78 12.38
N LYS A 119 18.14 -6.94 13.29
CA LYS A 119 16.70 -6.67 13.44
C LYS A 119 16.13 -5.84 12.30
N PHE A 120 16.90 -4.88 11.78
CA PHE A 120 16.52 -4.08 10.62
C PHE A 120 16.42 -4.96 9.38
N ASN A 121 17.45 -5.78 9.13
CA ASN A 121 17.45 -6.74 8.04
C ASN A 121 16.27 -7.73 8.14
N GLU A 122 15.98 -8.25 9.34
CA GLU A 122 14.84 -9.16 9.56
C GLU A 122 13.49 -8.52 9.18
N THR A 123 13.27 -7.24 9.52
CA THR A 123 12.04 -6.55 9.13
C THR A 123 12.01 -6.24 7.63
N THR A 124 13.12 -5.76 7.06
CA THR A 124 13.20 -5.40 5.65
C THR A 124 13.06 -6.61 4.73
N GLU A 125 13.64 -7.76 5.08
CA GLU A 125 13.47 -9.00 4.32
C GLU A 125 12.01 -9.46 4.26
N LYS A 126 11.25 -9.31 5.36
CA LYS A 126 9.82 -9.64 5.38
C LYS A 126 9.03 -8.72 4.45
N SER A 127 9.34 -7.43 4.48
CA SER A 127 8.72 -6.42 3.60
C SER A 127 9.04 -6.65 2.13
N LEU A 128 10.31 -6.92 1.82
CA LEU A 128 10.76 -7.21 0.46
C LEU A 128 10.07 -8.47 -0.08
N LYS A 129 10.01 -9.54 0.72
CA LYS A 129 9.35 -10.78 0.34
C LYS A 129 7.87 -10.60 0.04
N MET A 130 7.18 -9.74 0.80
CA MET A 130 5.78 -9.39 0.56
C MET A 130 5.61 -8.76 -0.83
N VAL A 131 6.40 -7.73 -1.15
CA VAL A 131 6.34 -7.06 -2.46
C VAL A 131 6.70 -8.03 -3.59
N GLN A 132 7.73 -8.85 -3.42
CA GLN A 132 8.12 -9.86 -4.40
C GLN A 132 6.98 -10.84 -4.69
N GLN A 133 6.24 -11.28 -3.68
CA GLN A 133 5.10 -12.16 -3.85
C GLN A 133 3.95 -11.50 -4.64
N GLU A 134 3.66 -10.23 -4.36
CA GLU A 134 2.63 -9.47 -5.09
C GLU A 134 3.04 -9.19 -6.54
N CYS A 135 4.29 -8.84 -6.78
CA CYS A 135 4.81 -8.65 -8.13
C CYS A 135 4.87 -9.97 -8.90
N GLN A 136 5.23 -11.08 -8.25
CA GLN A 136 5.13 -12.41 -8.86
C GLN A 136 3.68 -12.78 -9.20
N LEU A 137 2.73 -12.44 -8.32
CA LEU A 137 1.30 -12.63 -8.59
C LEU A 137 0.86 -11.82 -9.82
N PHE A 138 1.33 -10.59 -9.97
CA PHE A 138 1.08 -9.77 -11.15
C PHE A 138 1.66 -10.39 -12.42
N GLN A 139 2.90 -10.88 -12.39
CA GLN A 139 3.52 -11.55 -13.54
C GLN A 139 2.74 -12.81 -13.95
N ASN A 140 2.21 -13.56 -12.99
CA ASN A 140 1.47 -14.80 -13.25
C ASN A 140 0.05 -14.55 -13.77
N LEU A 141 -0.66 -13.58 -13.20
CA LEU A 141 -2.08 -13.34 -13.47
C LEU A 141 -2.34 -12.27 -14.53
N GLY A 142 -1.34 -11.43 -14.84
CA GLY A 142 -1.53 -10.22 -15.62
C GLY A 142 -2.43 -9.21 -14.91
N LYS A 143 -2.71 -8.09 -15.60
CA LYS A 143 -3.44 -6.94 -15.01
C LYS A 143 -4.86 -7.31 -14.58
N ASP A 144 -5.62 -8.03 -15.40
CA ASP A 144 -7.02 -8.32 -15.09
C ASP A 144 -7.18 -9.40 -14.02
N GLY A 145 -6.31 -10.42 -14.00
CA GLY A 145 -6.30 -11.39 -12.90
C GLY A 145 -5.88 -10.76 -11.57
N LEU A 146 -4.94 -9.81 -11.59
CA LEU A 146 -4.54 -9.03 -10.42
C LEU A 146 -5.71 -8.18 -9.88
N LYS A 147 -6.48 -7.54 -10.77
CA LYS A 147 -7.70 -6.82 -10.40
C LYS A 147 -8.66 -7.70 -9.61
N TYR A 148 -9.00 -8.88 -10.16
CA TYR A 148 -9.96 -9.76 -9.50
C TYR A 148 -9.45 -10.22 -8.12
N HIS A 149 -8.16 -10.51 -8.01
CA HIS A 149 -7.54 -10.86 -6.73
C HIS A 149 -7.76 -9.75 -5.69
N TYR A 150 -7.44 -8.50 -6.01
CA TYR A 150 -7.56 -7.39 -5.04
C TYR A 150 -9.00 -6.98 -4.76
N PHE A 151 -9.91 -7.01 -5.74
CA PHE A 151 -11.32 -6.77 -5.47
C PHE A 151 -11.90 -7.82 -4.51
N ILE A 152 -11.55 -9.10 -4.69
CA ILE A 152 -11.95 -10.16 -3.76
C ILE A 152 -11.30 -9.95 -2.39
N LYS A 153 -9.99 -9.71 -2.34
CA LYS A 153 -9.23 -9.53 -1.08
C LYS A 153 -9.78 -8.37 -0.25
N LEU A 154 -9.90 -7.18 -0.84
CA LEU A 154 -10.39 -5.98 -0.16
C LEU A 154 -11.85 -6.13 0.29
N THR A 155 -12.71 -6.69 -0.57
CA THR A 155 -14.11 -6.91 -0.21
C THR A 155 -14.25 -7.91 0.92
N LYS A 156 -13.40 -8.95 0.99
CA LYS A 156 -13.44 -9.91 2.09
C LYS A 156 -13.02 -9.32 3.43
N ILE A 157 -11.99 -8.49 3.46
CA ILE A 157 -11.49 -7.90 4.72
C ILE A 157 -12.37 -6.73 5.21
N ALA A 158 -13.04 -6.03 4.30
CA ALA A 158 -13.83 -4.84 4.60
C ALA A 158 -15.18 -4.81 3.83
N PRO A 159 -16.03 -5.85 3.95
CA PRO A 159 -17.29 -5.94 3.19
C PRO A 159 -18.32 -4.86 3.56
N GLN A 160 -18.11 -4.16 4.68
CA GLN A 160 -18.93 -3.04 5.15
C GLN A 160 -18.76 -1.77 4.30
N LEU A 161 -17.64 -1.61 3.60
CA LEU A 161 -17.40 -0.44 2.76
C LEU A 161 -18.36 -0.41 1.56
N SER A 162 -18.60 0.79 1.02
CA SER A 162 -19.45 0.91 -0.17
C SER A 162 -18.81 0.19 -1.37
N THR A 163 -19.63 -0.27 -2.32
CA THR A 163 -19.10 -0.94 -3.50
C THR A 163 -18.24 0.00 -4.34
N GLU A 164 -18.58 1.29 -4.47
CA GLU A 164 -17.75 2.26 -5.19
C GLU A 164 -16.39 2.50 -4.49
N GLU A 165 -16.36 2.55 -3.16
CA GLU A 165 -15.11 2.73 -2.41
C GLU A 165 -14.18 1.52 -2.59
N LEU A 166 -14.71 0.29 -2.45
CA LEU A 166 -13.94 -0.93 -2.74
C LEU A 166 -13.42 -0.98 -4.17
N MET A 167 -14.21 -0.45 -5.13
CA MET A 167 -13.78 -0.34 -6.52
C MET A 167 -12.65 0.67 -6.71
N SER A 168 -12.68 1.82 -6.02
CA SER A 168 -11.60 2.82 -6.08
C SER A 168 -10.32 2.23 -5.50
N LEU A 169 -10.38 1.74 -4.26
CA LEU A 169 -9.25 1.17 -3.54
C LEU A 169 -8.60 0.00 -4.30
N GLY A 170 -9.42 -0.88 -4.88
CA GLY A 170 -8.91 -1.99 -5.69
C GLY A 170 -8.22 -1.53 -6.97
N ASN A 171 -8.73 -0.49 -7.64
CA ASN A 171 -8.08 0.07 -8.82
C ASN A 171 -6.75 0.77 -8.47
N GLU A 172 -6.70 1.51 -7.37
CA GLU A 172 -5.48 2.17 -6.91
C GLU A 172 -4.40 1.14 -6.52
N MET A 173 -4.78 0.07 -5.80
CA MET A 173 -3.86 -1.01 -5.47
C MET A 173 -3.29 -1.72 -6.71
N VAL A 174 -4.14 -1.99 -7.70
CA VAL A 174 -3.71 -2.55 -8.99
C VAL A 174 -2.80 -1.56 -9.72
N THR A 175 -3.09 -0.27 -9.67
CA THR A 175 -2.29 0.78 -10.30
C THR A 175 -0.91 0.87 -9.66
N ALA A 176 -0.81 0.79 -8.34
CA ALA A 176 0.45 0.72 -7.61
C ALA A 176 1.32 -0.43 -8.13
N LEU A 177 0.80 -1.66 -8.14
CA LEU A 177 1.55 -2.83 -8.56
C LEU A 177 1.91 -2.81 -10.05
N THR A 178 0.96 -2.46 -10.92
CA THR A 178 1.21 -2.43 -12.37
C THR A 178 2.21 -1.34 -12.78
N THR A 179 2.30 -0.25 -12.01
CA THR A 179 3.26 0.84 -12.23
C THR A 179 4.65 0.46 -11.69
N CYS A 180 4.70 -0.16 -10.51
CA CYS A 180 5.96 -0.33 -9.77
C CYS A 180 6.70 -1.66 -10.02
N CYS A 181 5.99 -2.77 -10.27
CA CYS A 181 6.60 -4.12 -10.36
C CYS A 181 7.51 -4.35 -11.58
N THR A 182 7.71 -3.34 -12.42
CA THR A 182 8.65 -3.39 -13.56
C THR A 182 9.83 -2.43 -13.39
N LEU A 183 9.87 -1.68 -12.28
CA LEU A 183 10.91 -0.72 -11.98
C LEU A 183 12.06 -1.38 -11.21
N SER A 184 13.26 -0.80 -11.30
CA SER A 184 14.40 -1.21 -10.47
C SER A 184 14.17 -0.93 -8.97
N GLU A 185 13.35 0.07 -8.66
CA GLU A 185 12.96 0.46 -7.30
C GLU A 185 11.59 -0.14 -6.91
N GLU A 186 11.31 -1.39 -7.33
CA GLU A 186 10.00 -2.03 -7.14
C GLU A 186 9.53 -1.97 -5.68
N PHE A 187 10.43 -2.24 -4.73
CA PHE A 187 10.12 -2.30 -3.30
C PHE A 187 9.58 -0.97 -2.77
N ALA A 188 10.39 0.09 -2.88
CA ALA A 188 10.01 1.41 -2.40
C ALA A 188 8.75 1.93 -3.09
N CYS A 189 8.62 1.71 -4.40
CA CYS A 189 7.48 2.17 -5.17
C CYS A 189 6.18 1.46 -4.74
N VAL A 190 6.18 0.13 -4.69
CA VAL A 190 5.00 -0.65 -4.28
C VAL A 190 4.61 -0.32 -2.84
N ASP A 191 5.57 -0.32 -1.91
CA ASP A 191 5.26 -0.14 -0.49
C ASP A 191 4.75 1.26 -0.15
N ASN A 192 5.30 2.31 -0.79
CA ASN A 192 4.77 3.66 -0.65
C ASN A 192 3.34 3.77 -1.20
N LEU A 193 3.10 3.31 -2.44
CA LEU A 193 1.79 3.47 -3.06
C LEU A 193 0.71 2.58 -2.41
N ALA A 194 1.06 1.34 -2.04
CA ALA A 194 0.13 0.44 -1.36
C ALA A 194 -0.27 1.00 0.01
N ASP A 195 0.67 1.59 0.76
CA ASP A 195 0.33 2.19 2.05
C ASP A 195 -0.57 3.43 1.92
N LEU A 196 -0.46 4.21 0.84
CA LEU A 196 -1.41 5.30 0.56
C LEU A 196 -2.84 4.79 0.40
N VAL A 197 -3.04 3.70 -0.37
CA VAL A 197 -4.36 3.06 -0.54
C VAL A 197 -4.93 2.61 0.80
N LEU A 198 -4.11 1.99 1.64
CA LEU A 198 -4.54 1.57 2.98
C LEU A 198 -4.80 2.77 3.90
N GLY A 199 -4.12 3.89 3.69
CA GLY A 199 -4.42 5.14 4.38
C GLY A 199 -5.75 5.75 3.99
N GLU A 200 -6.10 5.70 2.71
CA GLU A 200 -7.44 6.08 2.23
C GLU A 200 -8.51 5.16 2.82
N LEU A 201 -8.26 3.84 2.85
CA LEU A 201 -9.09 2.85 3.55
C LEU A 201 -9.13 3.08 5.08
N CYS A 202 -8.27 3.88 5.67
CA CYS A 202 -8.38 4.23 7.08
C CYS A 202 -9.07 5.56 7.33
N GLY A 203 -9.31 6.36 6.28
CA GLY A 203 -9.93 7.69 6.33
C GLY A 203 -9.12 8.67 7.16
N ILE A 204 -8.35 9.53 6.49
CA ILE A 204 -7.37 10.42 7.13
C ILE A 204 -8.00 11.47 8.06
N ASN A 205 -9.33 11.71 7.99
CA ASN A 205 -10.05 12.66 8.86
C ASN A 205 -11.47 12.19 9.21
N GLU A 206 -11.74 10.89 9.15
CA GLU A 206 -13.07 10.35 9.41
C GLU A 206 -13.02 9.52 10.69
N ASN A 207 -14.00 9.74 11.59
CA ASN A 207 -14.22 8.80 12.68
C ASN A 207 -14.99 7.59 12.13
N ARG A 208 -14.33 6.83 11.25
CA ARG A 208 -14.91 5.66 10.58
C ARG A 208 -14.66 4.40 11.40
N THR A 209 -15.67 3.55 11.42
CA THR A 209 -15.61 2.20 12.00
C THR A 209 -16.11 1.24 10.94
N ILE A 210 -15.25 0.30 10.54
CA ILE A 210 -15.54 -0.66 9.47
C ILE A 210 -15.87 -2.00 10.09
N ASN A 211 -14.88 -2.58 10.76
CA ASN A 211 -15.00 -3.78 11.56
C ASN A 211 -13.81 -3.83 12.55
N PRO A 212 -13.88 -4.64 13.63
CA PRO A 212 -12.86 -4.62 14.67
C PRO A 212 -11.43 -4.89 14.18
N ALA A 213 -11.26 -5.73 13.15
CA ALA A 213 -9.94 -6.13 12.66
C ALA A 213 -9.32 -5.03 11.78
N VAL A 214 -10.11 -4.43 10.88
CA VAL A 214 -9.67 -3.29 10.07
C VAL A 214 -9.43 -2.06 10.95
N ASP A 215 -10.32 -1.78 11.90
CA ASP A 215 -10.18 -0.66 12.83
C ASP A 215 -8.91 -0.81 13.69
N HIS A 216 -8.54 -2.03 14.07
CA HIS A 216 -7.28 -2.31 14.74
C HIS A 216 -6.08 -1.94 13.86
N CYS A 217 -6.06 -2.37 12.60
CA CYS A 217 -4.97 -2.03 11.67
C CYS A 217 -4.89 -0.54 11.34
N CYS A 218 -6.02 0.16 11.27
CA CYS A 218 -6.05 1.61 11.03
C CYS A 218 -5.58 2.43 12.24
N LYS A 219 -5.78 1.93 13.46
CA LYS A 219 -5.32 2.56 14.71
C LYS A 219 -3.91 2.11 15.12
N ALA A 220 -3.40 1.05 14.50
CA ALA A 220 -2.03 0.60 14.71
C ALA A 220 -1.03 1.68 14.23
N ASN A 221 0.22 1.54 14.64
CA ASN A 221 1.30 2.42 14.19
C ASN A 221 1.33 2.46 12.65
N PHE A 222 1.39 3.67 12.08
CA PHE A 222 1.45 3.92 10.64
C PHE A 222 2.45 3.01 9.91
N ALA A 223 3.65 2.82 10.48
CA ALA A 223 4.69 1.99 9.90
C ALA A 223 4.32 0.49 9.79
N PHE A 224 3.37 0.03 10.60
CA PHE A 224 2.92 -1.37 10.65
C PHE A 224 1.52 -1.56 10.08
N ARG A 225 0.88 -0.51 9.55
CA ARG A 225 -0.44 -0.59 8.92
C ARG A 225 -0.47 -1.65 7.84
N ARG A 226 0.41 -1.57 6.84
CA ARG A 226 0.45 -2.53 5.73
C ARG A 226 0.66 -3.99 6.19
N PRO A 227 1.69 -4.34 6.99
CA PRO A 227 1.81 -5.69 7.54
C PRO A 227 0.58 -6.18 8.31
N CYS A 228 -0.12 -5.29 9.02
CA CYS A 228 -1.36 -5.63 9.72
C CYS A 228 -2.47 -6.00 8.72
N PHE A 229 -2.68 -5.19 7.69
CA PHE A 229 -3.67 -5.45 6.64
C PHE A 229 -3.40 -6.75 5.88
N GLU A 230 -2.14 -7.07 5.61
CA GLU A 230 -1.75 -8.32 4.96
C GLU A 230 -2.07 -9.57 5.80
N ALA A 231 -2.09 -9.45 7.13
CA ALA A 231 -2.47 -10.53 8.03
C ALA A 231 -3.99 -10.70 8.18
N LEU A 232 -4.80 -9.77 7.66
CA LEU A 232 -6.26 -9.83 7.78
C LEU A 232 -6.84 -10.98 6.96
N LYS A 233 -7.92 -11.54 7.50
CA LYS A 233 -8.74 -12.57 6.86
C LYS A 233 -10.13 -11.99 6.58
N ALA A 234 -10.94 -12.76 5.86
CA ALA A 234 -12.33 -12.40 5.63
C ALA A 234 -13.07 -12.13 6.95
N ASP A 235 -13.89 -11.08 6.98
CA ASP A 235 -14.72 -10.77 8.14
C ASP A 235 -15.85 -11.80 8.26
N LYS A 236 -15.73 -12.67 9.27
CA LYS A 236 -16.71 -13.73 9.55
C LYS A 236 -17.98 -13.23 10.23
N MET A 237 -17.97 -12.01 10.76
CA MET A 237 -19.13 -11.39 11.41
C MET A 237 -20.00 -10.62 10.42
N TYR A 238 -19.54 -10.44 9.18
CA TYR A 238 -20.32 -9.80 8.14
C TYR A 238 -21.55 -10.63 7.78
N VAL A 239 -22.70 -9.97 7.74
CA VAL A 239 -23.97 -10.54 7.29
C VAL A 239 -24.33 -9.90 5.96
N PRO A 240 -24.41 -10.67 4.86
CA PRO A 240 -24.81 -10.15 3.56
C PRO A 240 -26.20 -9.49 3.61
N PRO A 241 -26.44 -8.41 2.86
CA PRO A 241 -27.77 -7.86 2.71
C PRO A 241 -28.71 -8.89 2.04
N PRO A 242 -30.04 -8.78 2.25
CA PRO A 242 -31.00 -9.62 1.56
C PRO A 242 -30.83 -9.50 0.04
N VAL A 243 -30.91 -10.62 -0.68
CA VAL A 243 -30.91 -10.62 -2.14
C VAL A 243 -32.17 -9.92 -2.63
N SER A 244 -32.04 -8.73 -3.20
CA SER A 244 -33.13 -8.13 -3.97
C SER A 244 -33.25 -8.87 -5.30
N GLN A 245 -34.47 -9.15 -5.78
CA GLN A 245 -34.67 -9.81 -7.08
C GLN A 245 -33.94 -9.07 -8.22
N ASP A 246 -33.92 -7.73 -8.19
CA ASP A 246 -33.18 -6.89 -9.14
C ASP A 246 -31.65 -7.04 -9.11
N SER A 247 -31.07 -7.60 -8.04
CA SER A 247 -29.61 -7.84 -7.97
C SER A 247 -29.18 -9.10 -8.74
N SER A 248 -30.14 -9.96 -9.09
CA SER A 248 -29.94 -11.22 -9.82
C SER A 248 -30.45 -11.15 -11.26
N THR A 249 -31.14 -10.07 -11.64
CA THR A 249 -31.70 -9.89 -12.98
C THR A 249 -30.66 -9.24 -13.89
N PHE A 250 -30.30 -9.96 -14.95
CA PHE A 250 -29.45 -9.46 -16.01
C PHE A 250 -30.27 -8.55 -16.91
N HIS A 251 -29.73 -7.38 -17.22
CA HIS A 251 -30.43 -6.38 -18.02
C HIS A 251 -29.71 -6.21 -19.37
N ALA A 252 -30.46 -5.99 -20.45
CA ALA A 252 -29.86 -5.77 -21.77
C ALA A 252 -28.97 -4.51 -21.85
N ASP A 253 -29.07 -3.61 -20.86
CA ASP A 253 -28.24 -2.41 -20.74
C ASP A 253 -26.73 -2.72 -20.55
N TRP A 254 -26.38 -3.97 -20.20
CA TRP A 254 -25.00 -4.44 -20.17
C TRP A 254 -24.40 -4.50 -21.59
N CYS A 255 -25.22 -4.80 -22.59
CA CYS A 255 -24.79 -4.91 -23.99
C CYS A 255 -24.66 -3.55 -24.69
N GLN A 256 -25.22 -2.50 -24.09
CA GLN A 256 -25.19 -1.13 -24.61
C GLN A 256 -24.01 -0.31 -24.07
N ALA A 257 -23.36 -0.78 -23.00
CA ALA A 257 -22.25 -0.11 -22.36
C ALA A 257 -20.97 -0.16 -23.21
N GLN A 258 -20.25 0.96 -23.30
CA GLN A 258 -18.93 1.00 -23.94
C GLN A 258 -17.90 0.20 -23.12
N ASN A 259 -16.77 -0.17 -23.72
CA ASN A 259 -15.77 -1.07 -23.11
C ASN A 259 -15.41 -0.70 -21.66
N GLU A 260 -15.15 0.57 -21.34
CA GLU A 260 -14.76 0.99 -19.98
C GLU A 260 -15.92 0.94 -18.98
N GLU A 261 -17.12 1.36 -19.39
CA GLU A 261 -18.33 1.28 -18.59
C GLU A 261 -18.72 -0.18 -18.32
N LEU A 262 -18.61 -1.05 -19.33
CA LEU A 262 -18.83 -2.48 -19.19
C LEU A 262 -17.86 -3.11 -18.20
N GLN A 263 -16.57 -2.74 -18.23
CA GLN A 263 -15.60 -3.20 -17.24
C GLN A 263 -15.95 -2.71 -15.83
N LYS A 264 -16.41 -1.46 -15.69
CA LYS A 264 -16.91 -0.94 -14.40
C LYS A 264 -18.10 -1.75 -13.89
N LYS A 265 -19.08 -2.06 -14.75
CA LYS A 265 -20.24 -2.91 -14.41
C LYS A 265 -19.80 -4.32 -13.97
N LYS A 266 -18.88 -4.95 -14.72
CA LYS A 266 -18.29 -6.27 -14.38
C LYS A 266 -17.63 -6.26 -13.00
N ILE A 267 -16.76 -5.29 -12.71
CA ILE A 267 -16.09 -5.19 -11.41
C ILE A 267 -17.10 -4.95 -10.28
N ARG A 268 -18.10 -4.09 -10.49
CA ARG A 268 -19.17 -3.84 -9.51
C ARG A 268 -19.91 -5.14 -9.17
N PHE A 269 -20.22 -5.95 -10.18
CA PHE A 269 -20.81 -7.26 -9.99
C PHE A 269 -19.91 -8.19 -9.16
N LEU A 270 -18.60 -8.24 -9.44
CA LEU A 270 -17.66 -9.04 -8.64
C LEU A 270 -17.69 -8.64 -7.16
N VAL A 271 -17.59 -7.35 -6.85
CA VAL A 271 -17.63 -6.86 -5.46
C VAL A 271 -18.95 -7.24 -4.79
N ASN A 272 -20.08 -7.07 -5.48
CA ASN A 272 -21.39 -7.44 -4.96
C ASN A 272 -21.53 -8.96 -4.77
N LEU A 273 -20.97 -9.77 -5.66
CA LEU A 273 -20.93 -11.23 -5.55
C LEU A 273 -20.16 -11.66 -4.30
N VAL A 274 -18.99 -11.05 -4.06
CA VAL A 274 -18.17 -11.35 -2.87
C VAL A 274 -18.90 -10.94 -1.58
N LYS A 275 -19.61 -9.81 -1.58
CA LYS A 275 -20.47 -9.41 -0.45
C LYS A 275 -21.64 -10.37 -0.26
N LEU A 276 -22.24 -10.87 -1.34
CA LEU A 276 -23.37 -11.77 -1.24
C LEU A 276 -22.96 -13.17 -0.75
N LYS A 277 -21.76 -13.61 -1.15
CA LYS A 277 -21.23 -14.96 -0.93
C LYS A 277 -19.84 -14.93 -0.27
N PRO A 278 -19.68 -14.30 0.91
CA PRO A 278 -18.37 -14.15 1.55
C PRO A 278 -17.74 -15.49 1.97
N GLU A 279 -18.55 -16.54 2.11
CA GLU A 279 -18.16 -17.90 2.48
C GLU A 279 -17.42 -18.66 1.37
N LEU A 280 -17.61 -18.27 0.10
CA LEU A 280 -16.99 -18.94 -1.04
C LEU A 280 -15.49 -18.71 -1.06
N THR A 281 -14.73 -19.65 -1.61
CA THR A 281 -13.29 -19.48 -1.76
C THR A 281 -12.97 -18.43 -2.83
N ASN A 282 -11.74 -17.88 -2.81
CA ASN A 282 -11.35 -16.91 -3.83
C ASN A 282 -11.37 -17.50 -5.25
N GLU A 283 -11.07 -18.80 -5.38
CA GLU A 283 -11.14 -19.49 -6.67
C GLU A 283 -12.58 -19.73 -7.11
N ASP A 284 -13.49 -20.11 -6.21
CA ASP A 284 -14.91 -20.26 -6.55
C ASP A 284 -15.52 -18.93 -7.01
N LEU A 285 -15.24 -17.83 -6.29
CA LEU A 285 -15.67 -16.49 -6.65
C LEU A 285 -15.13 -16.06 -8.01
N LYS A 286 -13.85 -16.36 -8.29
CA LYS A 286 -13.21 -16.08 -9.57
C LYS A 286 -13.83 -16.90 -10.71
N THR A 287 -14.08 -18.19 -10.51
CA THR A 287 -14.73 -19.04 -11.51
C THR A 287 -16.16 -18.58 -11.80
N LEU A 288 -16.96 -18.28 -10.77
CA LEU A 288 -18.31 -17.72 -10.94
C LEU A 288 -18.28 -16.41 -11.73
N PHE A 289 -17.34 -15.53 -11.40
CA PHE A 289 -17.18 -14.27 -12.11
C PHE A 289 -16.75 -14.44 -13.57
N ILE A 290 -15.82 -15.36 -13.85
CA ILE A 290 -15.40 -15.67 -15.22
C ILE A 290 -16.57 -16.19 -16.04
N ASN A 291 -17.33 -17.17 -15.51
CA ASN A 291 -18.51 -17.72 -16.16
C ASN A 291 -19.53 -16.62 -16.47
N PHE A 292 -19.79 -15.73 -15.50
CA PHE A 292 -20.63 -14.56 -15.69
C PHE A 292 -20.15 -13.68 -16.85
N THR A 293 -18.85 -13.34 -16.90
CA THR A 293 -18.32 -12.51 -17.98
C THR A 293 -18.42 -13.17 -19.36
N VAL A 294 -18.28 -14.50 -19.43
CA VAL A 294 -18.46 -15.27 -20.67
C VAL A 294 -19.92 -15.25 -21.11
N ALA A 295 -20.87 -15.44 -20.18
CA ALA A 295 -22.30 -15.36 -20.47
C ALA A 295 -22.68 -13.97 -21.01
N VAL A 296 -22.17 -12.89 -20.39
CA VAL A 296 -22.37 -11.51 -20.89
C VAL A 296 -21.84 -11.35 -22.31
N GLU A 297 -20.63 -11.83 -22.60
CA GLU A 297 -20.04 -11.72 -23.95
C GLU A 297 -20.73 -12.57 -25.00
N LYS A 298 -21.35 -13.68 -24.59
CA LYS A 298 -22.17 -14.54 -25.44
C LYS A 298 -23.52 -13.87 -25.73
N CYS A 299 -24.29 -13.58 -24.68
CA CYS A 299 -25.66 -13.07 -24.82
C CYS A 299 -25.73 -11.69 -25.47
N CYS A 300 -24.71 -10.83 -25.30
CA CYS A 300 -24.68 -9.54 -25.99
C CYS A 300 -24.45 -9.62 -27.50
N LYS A 301 -24.16 -10.80 -28.06
CA LYS A 301 -24.08 -11.04 -29.50
C LYS A 301 -25.36 -11.61 -30.09
N GLU A 302 -26.30 -12.03 -29.24
CA GLU A 302 -27.58 -12.59 -29.65
C GLU A 302 -28.57 -11.50 -30.05
N GLN A 303 -29.57 -11.88 -30.85
CA GLN A 303 -30.60 -10.95 -31.35
C GLN A 303 -31.55 -10.49 -30.24
N GLU A 304 -31.74 -11.33 -29.21
CA GLU A 304 -32.54 -11.06 -28.01
C GLU A 304 -31.72 -11.33 -26.74
N PRO A 305 -30.84 -10.41 -26.30
CA PRO A 305 -29.95 -10.63 -25.16
C PRO A 305 -30.65 -10.97 -23.86
N GLU A 306 -31.84 -10.39 -23.60
CA GLU A 306 -32.61 -10.66 -22.37
C GLU A 306 -33.09 -12.11 -22.29
N VAL A 307 -33.45 -12.72 -23.42
CA VAL A 307 -33.86 -14.13 -23.45
C VAL A 307 -32.66 -15.03 -23.16
N CYS A 308 -31.53 -14.77 -23.82
CA CYS A 308 -30.28 -15.51 -23.57
C CYS A 308 -29.84 -15.45 -22.11
N PHE A 309 -29.88 -14.26 -21.48
CA PHE A 309 -29.49 -14.11 -20.08
C PHE A 309 -30.39 -14.86 -19.09
N ASN A 310 -31.67 -15.09 -19.43
CA ASN A 310 -32.57 -15.86 -18.57
C ASN A 310 -32.37 -17.38 -18.73
N GLU A 311 -31.73 -17.83 -19.81
CA GLU A 311 -31.45 -19.25 -20.08
C GLU A 311 -30.09 -19.72 -19.55
N GLU A 312 -29.10 -18.82 -19.46
CA GLU A 312 -27.75 -19.05 -18.91
C GLU A 312 -27.70 -18.97 -17.37
#